data_AF-A0A0Q8HWD7-F1
#
_entry.id   AF-A0A0Q8HWD7-F1
#
_cell.length_a   1.000
_cell.length_b   1.000
_cell.length_c   1.000
_cell.angle_alpha   90.00
_cell.angle_beta   90.00
_cell.angle_gamma   90.00
#
_symmetry.space_group_name_H-M   'P 1'
#
loop_
_entity.id
_entity.type
_entity.pdbx_description
1 polymer ?
#
loop_
_entity_poly.entity_id
_entity_poly.type
_entity_poly.pdbx_seq_one_letter_code
_entity_poly.pdbx_strand_id
1 'polypeptide(L)'
;MALGISGCGDADSSAGASEDTPDDAVSAYGVLISEDESARTNLGEYADLGDGLRVRLDITDVGGDELGPWLTVTMRTDNQGADPQPVPRAELHCEQSDDPGMPWTDDDADSSGPEDRVLAGDSFERNAKLLLPGDSHMGGPIPECEGEAYLAAATYGDDWNNALASAEWSVPAAIVDELNEARLDAQPSPTLPPEPAKDPDRPYAWVDQDQYSSGYQVVVVPGIDAAQALKALAPIRRKASRDNFWAVVVAEREEGVVLFTYGLIPDERVQALSRGGIAASYGNTVNGDDHVLVARDGKVVRSFDPFLDFDYAKTKPLPEEKGLDLENDTWAASWTLLERLTKIHVTEEWLFGAEHPAYLLDD
;
A
#
# COMPACT_ATOMS: atom_id res chain seq x y z
N MET A 1 31.06 40.14 -49.90
CA MET A 1 31.61 40.74 -48.67
C MET A 1 32.00 39.58 -47.78
N ALA A 2 33.26 39.18 -47.89
CA ALA A 2 33.88 38.12 -47.13
C ALA A 2 34.89 38.79 -46.19
N LEU A 3 35.05 38.28 -44.97
CA LEU A 3 36.27 38.35 -44.17
C LEU A 3 36.12 37.35 -43.02
N GLY A 4 36.97 36.33 -43.02
CA GLY A 4 37.25 35.46 -41.88
C GLY A 4 38.61 35.80 -41.28
N ILE A 5 38.79 35.48 -40.00
CA ILE A 5 40.06 35.41 -39.23
C ILE A 5 39.75 34.40 -38.10
N SER A 6 40.21 33.14 -38.11
CA SER A 6 41.55 32.60 -37.78
C SER A 6 42.04 32.90 -36.35
N GLY A 7 42.15 31.86 -35.52
CA GLY A 7 42.84 31.94 -34.24
C GLY A 7 42.96 30.57 -33.56
N CYS A 8 44.08 29.88 -33.81
CA CYS A 8 44.56 28.75 -33.00
C CYS A 8 45.08 29.25 -31.65
N GLY A 9 44.96 28.42 -30.62
CA GLY A 9 45.60 28.63 -29.32
C GLY A 9 45.56 27.34 -28.50
N ASP A 10 46.54 26.47 -28.74
CA ASP A 10 46.91 25.40 -27.81
C ASP A 10 47.49 26.02 -26.54
N ALA A 11 47.03 25.56 -25.38
CA ALA A 11 47.76 25.68 -24.12
C ALA A 11 47.46 24.45 -23.25
N ASP A 12 48.41 23.53 -23.27
CA ASP A 12 48.68 22.56 -22.20
C ASP A 12 48.68 23.26 -20.84
N SER A 13 47.96 22.71 -19.86
CA SER A 13 48.21 22.98 -18.45
C SER A 13 47.66 21.85 -17.57
N SER A 14 48.61 21.06 -17.08
CA SER A 14 48.66 20.48 -15.73
C SER A 14 47.56 19.53 -15.26
N ALA A 15 47.97 18.27 -15.20
CA ALA A 15 47.64 17.30 -14.15
C ALA A 15 47.31 17.94 -12.78
N GLY A 16 46.10 17.67 -12.31
CA GLY A 16 45.71 17.74 -10.91
C GLY A 16 44.98 16.45 -10.58
N ALA A 17 45.68 15.53 -9.92
CA ALA A 17 45.06 14.38 -9.28
C ALA A 17 44.15 14.93 -8.16
N SER A 18 42.84 14.77 -8.30
CA SER A 18 41.90 14.88 -7.18
C SER A 18 41.66 13.49 -6.64
N GLU A 19 42.06 13.33 -5.38
CA GLU A 19 41.97 12.14 -4.57
C GLU A 19 40.54 11.58 -4.51
N ASP A 20 40.46 10.26 -4.63
CA ASP A 20 39.35 9.43 -4.17
C ASP A 20 38.87 9.93 -2.81
N THR A 21 37.68 10.54 -2.80
CA THR A 21 36.89 10.66 -1.58
C THR A 21 35.86 9.54 -1.65
N PRO A 22 35.88 8.55 -0.74
CA PRO A 22 34.80 7.59 -0.66
C PRO A 22 33.54 8.37 -0.27
N ASP A 23 32.55 8.37 -1.16
CA ASP A 23 31.17 8.71 -0.84
C ASP A 23 30.63 7.64 0.12
N ASP A 24 31.03 7.72 1.39
CA ASP A 24 30.25 7.19 2.50
C ASP A 24 29.03 8.10 2.65
N ALA A 25 28.07 7.91 1.75
CA ALA A 25 26.70 8.38 1.91
C ALA A 25 26.07 7.56 3.06
N VAL A 26 26.42 7.95 4.29
CA VAL A 26 25.70 7.55 5.49
C VAL A 26 24.25 7.99 5.28
N SER A 27 23.36 7.01 5.14
CA SER A 27 21.92 7.22 5.13
C SER A 27 21.52 7.95 6.41
N ALA A 28 21.30 9.26 6.30
CA ALA A 28 20.92 10.15 7.39
C ALA A 28 19.39 10.20 7.57
N TYR A 29 18.72 9.05 7.45
CA TYR A 29 17.33 8.85 7.85
C TYR A 29 17.24 7.69 8.85
N GLY A 30 18.03 7.80 9.90
CA GLY A 30 17.73 7.19 11.17
C GLY A 30 17.60 8.32 12.17
N VAL A 31 16.42 8.92 12.28
CA VAL A 31 16.09 9.63 13.52
C VAL A 31 16.11 8.52 14.56
N LEU A 32 17.21 8.44 15.29
CA LEU A 32 17.30 7.72 16.54
C LEU A 32 16.29 8.38 17.46
N ILE A 33 15.02 7.96 17.38
CA ILE A 33 14.14 8.01 18.53
C ILE A 33 14.90 7.16 19.54
N SER A 34 15.50 7.83 20.53
CA SER A 34 16.11 7.13 21.63
C SER A 34 15.06 6.16 22.17
N GLU A 35 15.40 4.87 22.22
CA GLU A 35 14.66 3.83 22.95
C GLU A 35 14.72 4.10 24.47
N ASP A 36 14.47 5.35 24.88
CA ASP A 36 13.97 5.59 26.22
C ASP A 36 12.59 4.94 26.21
N GLU A 37 12.49 3.75 26.80
CA GLU A 37 11.21 3.14 27.17
C GLU A 37 10.35 4.24 27.78
N SER A 38 9.40 4.75 26.98
CA SER A 38 8.48 5.76 27.41
C SER A 38 7.78 5.18 28.64
N ALA A 39 7.93 5.83 29.79
CA ALA A 39 7.29 5.33 31.00
C ALA A 39 5.77 5.25 30.73
N ARG A 40 5.24 4.03 30.68
CA ARG A 40 3.81 3.79 30.40
C ARG A 40 2.96 4.44 31.49
N THR A 41 1.88 5.08 31.07
CA THR A 41 0.91 5.75 31.94
C THR A 41 -0.13 4.76 32.47
N ASN A 42 -0.80 5.03 33.58
CA ASN A 42 -1.90 4.18 34.03
C ASN A 42 -3.20 4.52 33.28
N LEU A 43 -4.02 3.52 32.97
CA LEU A 43 -5.36 3.75 32.41
C LEU A 43 -6.17 4.74 33.26
N GLY A 44 -6.95 5.59 32.60
CA GLY A 44 -7.70 6.68 33.25
C GLY A 44 -6.86 7.92 33.59
N GLU A 45 -5.55 7.91 33.37
CA GLU A 45 -4.70 9.11 33.44
C GLU A 45 -4.47 9.71 32.04
N TYR A 46 -4.36 11.04 32.00
CA TYR A 46 -4.05 11.75 30.75
C TYR A 46 -2.55 11.68 30.45
N ALA A 47 -2.20 11.23 29.24
CA ALA A 47 -0.89 11.44 28.65
C ALA A 47 -0.88 12.67 27.73
N ASP A 48 0.28 13.29 27.56
CA ASP A 48 0.50 14.43 26.68
C ASP A 48 1.16 13.94 25.39
N LEU A 49 0.54 14.22 24.24
CA LEU A 49 1.03 13.86 22.91
C LEU A 49 1.73 15.08 22.24
N GLY A 50 1.98 16.15 22.97
CA GLY A 50 2.58 17.37 22.45
C GLY A 50 1.56 18.39 21.94
N ASP A 51 2.04 19.62 21.74
CA ASP A 51 1.25 20.76 21.23
C ASP A 51 -0.09 21.02 21.96
N GLY A 52 -0.16 20.63 23.23
CA GLY A 52 -1.35 20.77 24.07
C GLY A 52 -2.41 19.69 23.85
N LEU A 53 -2.15 18.66 23.04
CA LEU A 53 -3.03 17.53 22.85
C LEU A 53 -2.84 16.51 23.97
N ARG A 54 -3.92 16.22 24.69
CA ARG A 54 -3.89 15.26 25.80
C ARG A 54 -4.90 14.15 25.56
N VAL A 55 -4.51 12.92 25.84
CA VAL A 55 -5.33 11.74 25.61
C VAL A 55 -5.49 10.97 26.91
N ARG A 56 -6.67 10.42 27.13
CA ARG A 56 -6.96 9.46 28.18
C ARG A 56 -7.65 8.26 27.57
N LEU A 57 -7.19 7.07 27.95
CA LEU A 57 -7.82 5.80 27.61
C LEU A 57 -8.40 5.15 28.86
N ASP A 58 -9.66 4.74 28.76
CA ASP A 58 -10.38 3.98 29.79
C ASP A 58 -10.87 2.68 29.16
N ILE A 59 -10.50 1.52 29.71
CA ILE A 59 -11.10 0.24 29.30
C ILE A 59 -12.46 0.13 29.97
N THR A 60 -13.52 -0.06 29.18
CA THR A 60 -14.89 -0.15 29.67
C THR A 60 -15.45 -1.55 29.72
N ASP A 61 -14.96 -2.45 28.85
CA ASP A 61 -15.47 -3.82 28.72
C ASP A 61 -14.47 -4.73 28.00
N VAL A 62 -14.52 -6.03 28.30
CA VAL A 62 -13.89 -7.09 27.48
C VAL A 62 -15.02 -7.80 26.76
N GLY A 63 -15.10 -7.58 25.45
CA GLY A 63 -16.12 -8.16 24.60
C GLY A 63 -15.57 -9.28 23.74
N GLY A 64 -16.45 -9.85 22.91
CA GLY A 64 -16.07 -10.83 21.91
C GLY A 64 -17.27 -11.38 21.18
N ASP A 65 -17.01 -11.96 20.02
CA ASP A 65 -17.98 -12.74 19.26
C ASP A 65 -17.32 -14.02 18.70
N GLU A 66 -17.96 -14.64 17.70
CA GLU A 66 -17.45 -15.85 17.07
C GLU A 66 -16.15 -15.63 16.26
N LEU A 67 -15.80 -14.39 15.96
CA LEU A 67 -14.60 -14.01 15.21
C LEU A 67 -13.46 -13.53 16.10
N GLY A 68 -13.70 -13.27 17.39
CA GLY A 68 -12.62 -13.00 18.34
C GLY A 68 -13.02 -12.10 19.50
N PRO A 69 -12.17 -12.02 20.54
CA PRO A 69 -12.36 -11.10 21.64
C PRO A 69 -11.82 -9.70 21.29
N TRP A 70 -12.34 -8.67 21.96
CA TRP A 70 -11.84 -7.30 21.82
C TRP A 70 -11.90 -6.54 23.15
N LEU A 71 -11.08 -5.50 23.28
CA LEU A 71 -11.17 -4.53 24.36
C LEU A 71 -12.01 -3.34 23.92
N THR A 72 -13.10 -3.05 24.64
CA THR A 72 -13.82 -1.80 24.42
C THR A 72 -13.14 -0.70 25.23
N VAL A 73 -12.65 0.33 24.54
CA VAL A 73 -11.92 1.46 25.12
C VAL A 73 -12.65 2.76 24.82
N THR A 74 -12.91 3.57 25.85
CA THR A 74 -13.27 4.97 25.69
C THR A 74 -12.00 5.80 25.60
N MET A 75 -11.80 6.46 24.47
CA MET A 75 -10.73 7.43 24.29
C MET A 75 -11.30 8.84 24.37
N ARG A 76 -10.73 9.63 25.29
CA ARG A 76 -11.01 11.06 25.41
C ARG A 76 -9.78 11.85 24.99
N THR A 77 -9.96 12.77 24.06
CA THR A 77 -8.93 13.65 23.53
C THR A 77 -9.29 15.10 23.83
N ASP A 78 -8.42 15.81 24.53
CA ASP A 78 -8.58 17.23 24.85
C ASP A 78 -7.49 18.02 24.13
N ASN A 79 -7.87 18.97 23.28
CA ASN A 79 -6.93 19.87 22.63
C ASN A 79 -6.86 21.19 23.40
N GLN A 80 -5.81 21.35 24.19
CA GLN A 80 -5.51 22.59 24.93
C GLN A 80 -4.57 23.51 24.16
N GLY A 81 -4.16 23.12 22.95
CA GLY A 81 -3.33 23.88 22.04
C GLY A 81 -4.07 25.03 21.38
N ALA A 82 -3.33 25.78 20.54
CA ALA A 82 -3.87 26.93 19.80
C ALA A 82 -4.45 26.54 18.43
N ASP A 83 -4.06 25.38 17.89
CA ASP A 83 -4.39 24.93 16.55
C ASP A 83 -5.21 23.63 16.57
N PRO A 84 -6.06 23.36 15.56
CA PRO A 84 -6.74 22.07 15.43
C PRO A 84 -5.76 20.90 15.26
N GLN A 85 -5.90 19.88 16.10
CA GLN A 85 -5.02 18.71 16.12
C GLN A 85 -5.73 17.47 15.56
N PRO A 86 -5.03 16.55 14.89
CA PRO A 86 -5.61 15.29 14.42
C PRO A 86 -6.14 14.46 15.59
N VAL A 87 -7.24 13.73 15.36
CA VAL A 87 -7.76 12.77 16.35
C VAL A 87 -6.77 11.58 16.42
N PRO A 88 -6.21 11.24 17.60
CA PRO A 88 -5.33 10.09 17.74
C PRO A 88 -6.03 8.78 17.37
N ARG A 89 -5.29 7.73 17.00
CA ARG A 89 -5.78 6.34 16.93
C ARG A 89 -5.31 5.55 18.12
N ALA A 90 -6.18 4.67 18.62
CA ALA A 90 -5.85 3.76 19.71
C ALA A 90 -5.60 2.36 19.17
N GLU A 91 -4.59 1.68 19.72
CA GLU A 91 -4.14 0.35 19.32
C GLU A 91 -3.86 -0.49 20.56
N LEU A 92 -4.04 -1.82 20.46
CA LEU A 92 -3.67 -2.76 21.51
C LEU A 92 -2.38 -3.48 21.11
N HIS A 93 -1.36 -3.39 21.94
CA HIS A 93 -0.08 -4.07 21.74
C HIS A 93 0.10 -5.18 22.76
N CYS A 94 0.63 -6.31 22.31
CA CYS A 94 0.99 -7.45 23.14
C CYS A 94 2.48 -7.76 22.95
N GLU A 95 3.20 -8.08 24.03
CA GLU A 95 4.66 -8.28 24.03
C GLU A 95 5.17 -9.30 22.99
N GLN A 96 4.37 -10.32 22.67
CA GLN A 96 4.73 -11.38 21.73
C GLN A 96 4.49 -11.04 20.24
N SER A 97 3.91 -9.88 19.92
CA SER A 97 3.57 -9.50 18.55
C SER A 97 4.22 -8.18 18.16
N ASP A 98 4.84 -8.17 16.98
CA ASP A 98 5.39 -6.94 16.37
C ASP A 98 4.28 -6.05 15.77
N ASP A 99 3.09 -6.62 15.53
CA ASP A 99 1.95 -5.93 14.93
C ASP A 99 0.91 -5.55 16.00
N PRO A 100 0.35 -4.33 15.97
CA PRO A 100 -0.75 -3.96 16.85
C PRO A 100 -2.06 -4.64 16.47
N GLY A 101 -2.89 -4.84 17.48
CA GLY A 101 -4.32 -5.06 17.33
C GLY A 101 -5.02 -3.79 16.84
N MET A 102 -5.74 -3.92 15.73
CA MET A 102 -6.36 -2.79 15.05
C MET A 102 -7.70 -2.40 15.71
N PRO A 103 -8.07 -1.10 15.67
CA PRO A 103 -9.43 -0.70 16.04
C PRO A 103 -10.44 -1.25 15.03
N TRP A 104 -11.52 -1.80 15.55
CA TRP A 104 -12.68 -2.27 14.82
C TRP A 104 -13.92 -1.47 15.20
N THR A 105 -14.73 -1.14 14.21
CA THR A 105 -15.96 -0.37 14.37
C THR A 105 -17.09 -1.05 13.59
N ASP A 106 -18.23 -1.28 14.25
CA ASP A 106 -19.42 -1.86 13.60
C ASP A 106 -20.03 -0.89 12.55
N ASP A 107 -19.70 0.40 12.65
CA ASP A 107 -20.16 1.46 11.76
C ASP A 107 -18.99 1.99 10.91
N ASP A 108 -19.07 1.83 9.57
CA ASP A 108 -18.12 2.39 8.58
C ASP A 108 -17.96 3.93 8.69
N ALA A 109 -18.88 4.59 9.40
CA ALA A 109 -18.90 6.03 9.58
C ALA A 109 -17.83 6.56 10.57
N ASP A 110 -17.11 5.67 11.25
CA ASP A 110 -16.17 6.03 12.33
C ASP A 110 -14.70 5.79 11.96
N SER A 111 -14.43 5.61 10.65
CA SER A 111 -13.06 5.67 10.13
C SER A 111 -12.56 7.11 10.26
N SER A 112 -11.96 7.44 11.39
CA SER A 112 -11.33 8.74 11.56
C SER A 112 -10.18 8.82 10.56
N GLY A 113 -10.48 9.46 9.43
CA GLY A 113 -9.53 9.80 8.40
C GLY A 113 -8.57 10.87 8.91
N PRO A 114 -7.52 11.18 8.14
CA PRO A 114 -6.56 12.22 8.53
C PRO A 114 -7.20 13.62 8.61
N GLU A 115 -8.45 13.75 8.15
CA GLU A 115 -9.22 14.98 8.17
C GLU A 115 -9.92 15.25 9.50
N ASP A 116 -10.10 14.23 10.36
CA ASP A 116 -10.75 14.41 11.65
C ASP A 116 -9.84 15.12 12.63
N ARG A 117 -10.32 16.26 13.14
CA ARG A 117 -9.56 17.14 14.03
C ARG A 117 -10.34 17.55 15.26
N VAL A 118 -9.65 17.55 16.40
CA VAL A 118 -10.11 18.19 17.64
C VAL A 118 -9.72 19.66 17.57
N LEU A 119 -10.72 20.56 17.54
CA LEU A 119 -10.48 22.00 17.49
C LEU A 119 -9.80 22.50 18.77
N ALA A 120 -9.10 23.62 18.66
CA ALA A 120 -8.43 24.26 19.80
C ALA A 120 -9.44 24.61 20.90
N GLY A 121 -9.19 24.11 22.11
CA GLY A 121 -10.04 24.28 23.29
C GLY A 121 -11.18 23.26 23.42
N ASP A 122 -11.36 22.37 22.45
CA ASP A 122 -12.43 21.37 22.45
C ASP A 122 -11.96 20.01 23.01
N SER A 123 -12.96 19.20 23.35
CA SER A 123 -12.80 17.80 23.74
C SER A 123 -13.55 16.92 22.75
N PHE A 124 -12.97 15.78 22.44
CA PHE A 124 -13.58 14.71 21.64
C PHE A 124 -13.55 13.42 22.46
N GLU A 125 -14.62 12.63 22.39
CA GLU A 125 -14.73 11.35 23.10
C GLU A 125 -15.32 10.33 22.15
N ARG A 126 -14.69 9.15 22.07
CA ARG A 126 -15.19 8.02 21.27
C ARG A 126 -14.96 6.69 21.97
N ASN A 127 -15.75 5.71 21.60
CA ASN A 127 -15.51 4.32 21.97
C ASN A 127 -14.90 3.59 20.77
N ALA A 128 -13.93 2.73 21.02
CA ALA A 128 -13.35 1.84 20.02
C ALA A 128 -13.31 0.42 20.56
N LYS A 129 -13.54 -0.57 19.70
CA LYS A 129 -13.21 -1.96 20.01
C LYS A 129 -11.80 -2.21 19.48
N LEU A 130 -10.85 -2.60 20.33
CA LEU A 130 -9.49 -2.92 19.93
C LEU A 130 -9.35 -4.44 19.87
N LEU A 131 -9.08 -4.96 18.67
CA LEU A 131 -8.89 -6.38 18.46
C LEU A 131 -7.54 -6.84 19.05
N LEU A 132 -7.36 -8.15 19.24
CA LEU A 132 -6.04 -8.72 19.50
C LEU A 132 -5.15 -8.64 18.24
N PRO A 133 -3.82 -8.56 18.39
CA PRO A 133 -2.91 -8.78 17.27
C PRO A 133 -3.21 -10.10 16.55
N GLY A 134 -3.38 -10.08 15.23
CA GLY A 134 -3.70 -11.28 14.44
C GLY A 134 -5.12 -11.84 14.63
N ASP A 135 -6.06 -11.03 15.14
CA ASP A 135 -7.47 -11.41 15.32
C ASP A 135 -8.11 -11.97 14.04
N SER A 136 -9.04 -12.93 14.19
CA SER A 136 -9.56 -13.76 13.10
C SER A 136 -10.55 -13.05 12.19
N HIS A 137 -10.96 -11.83 12.53
CA HIS A 137 -11.51 -10.90 11.54
C HIS A 137 -10.56 -10.70 10.33
N MET A 138 -9.27 -11.01 10.48
CA MET A 138 -8.24 -11.04 9.43
C MET A 138 -7.94 -12.45 8.87
N GLY A 139 -8.75 -13.46 9.21
CA GLY A 139 -8.68 -14.83 8.67
C GLY A 139 -7.65 -15.77 9.32
N GLY A 140 -6.85 -15.29 10.27
CA GLY A 140 -5.84 -16.08 10.99
C GLY A 140 -6.30 -16.63 12.34
N PRO A 141 -5.57 -17.59 12.95
CA PRO A 141 -5.78 -17.97 14.33
C PRO A 141 -5.37 -16.82 15.27
N ILE A 142 -6.22 -16.50 16.24
CA ILE A 142 -5.97 -15.45 17.23
C ILE A 142 -4.92 -15.95 18.24
N PRO A 143 -3.71 -15.34 18.30
CA PRO A 143 -2.72 -15.69 19.30
C PRO A 143 -3.18 -15.26 20.70
N GLU A 144 -2.66 -15.92 21.74
CA GLU A 144 -2.78 -15.41 23.11
C GLU A 144 -1.93 -14.14 23.25
N CYS A 145 -2.43 -13.17 24.00
CA CYS A 145 -1.65 -12.01 24.44
C CYS A 145 -0.80 -12.45 25.64
N GLU A 146 0.42 -12.91 25.37
CA GLU A 146 1.35 -13.40 26.38
C GLU A 146 2.19 -12.23 26.94
N GLY A 147 2.39 -12.21 28.26
CA GLY A 147 3.26 -11.21 28.88
C GLY A 147 2.56 -9.87 29.13
N GLU A 148 3.30 -8.77 28.96
CA GLU A 148 2.75 -7.43 29.15
C GLU A 148 1.94 -6.98 27.93
N ALA A 149 0.82 -6.31 28.19
CA ALA A 149 0.03 -5.63 27.17
C ALA A 149 -0.07 -4.14 27.48
N TYR A 150 -0.16 -3.34 26.44
CA TYR A 150 -0.35 -1.90 26.56
C TYR A 150 -1.26 -1.36 25.46
N LEU A 151 -1.95 -0.26 25.75
CA LEU A 151 -2.63 0.53 24.74
C LEU A 151 -1.68 1.61 24.26
N ALA A 152 -1.60 1.83 22.96
CA ALA A 152 -0.95 3.00 22.38
C ALA A 152 -2.01 3.95 21.84
N ALA A 153 -1.77 5.26 21.95
CA ALA A 153 -2.51 6.26 21.19
C ALA A 153 -1.53 7.13 20.43
N ALA A 154 -1.73 7.26 19.12
CA ALA A 154 -0.82 7.99 18.25
C ALA A 154 -1.56 8.91 17.28
N THR A 155 -0.94 10.04 16.95
CA THR A 155 -1.39 10.94 15.88
C THR A 155 -0.58 10.69 14.62
N TYR A 156 -1.21 10.82 13.46
CA TYR A 156 -0.59 10.58 12.16
C TYR A 156 -0.78 11.80 11.26
N GLY A 157 0.21 12.03 10.40
CA GLY A 157 0.11 13.01 9.32
C GLY A 157 -0.44 12.37 8.05
N ASP A 158 0.07 12.81 6.90
CA ASP A 158 -0.25 12.19 5.60
C ASP A 158 0.37 10.79 5.44
N ASP A 159 1.33 10.44 6.30
CA ASP A 159 2.00 9.13 6.33
C ASP A 159 1.55 8.34 7.55
N TRP A 160 0.72 7.33 7.32
CA TRP A 160 0.17 6.44 8.36
C TRP A 160 1.21 5.54 9.02
N ASN A 161 2.38 5.37 8.42
CA ASN A 161 3.44 4.52 8.98
C ASN A 161 4.34 5.25 9.97
N ASN A 162 4.19 6.57 10.08
CA ASN A 162 5.05 7.41 10.91
C ASN A 162 4.20 8.24 11.87
N ALA A 163 4.05 7.73 13.09
CA ALA A 163 3.40 8.47 14.16
C ALA A 163 4.13 9.79 14.43
N LEU A 164 3.39 10.90 14.46
CA LEU A 164 3.93 12.23 14.78
C LEU A 164 4.20 12.36 16.28
N ALA A 165 3.32 11.78 17.08
CA ALA A 165 3.43 11.66 18.53
C ALA A 165 2.61 10.49 19.03
N SER A 166 3.09 9.82 20.07
CA SER A 166 2.43 8.68 20.70
C SER A 166 2.55 8.74 22.22
N ALA A 167 1.65 8.03 22.89
CA ALA A 167 1.74 7.71 24.30
C ALA A 167 1.23 6.29 24.55
N GLU A 168 1.67 5.69 25.66
CA GLU A 168 1.36 4.31 26.01
C GLU A 168 0.73 4.20 27.40
N TRP A 169 -0.18 3.25 27.56
CA TRP A 169 -0.84 2.92 28.83
C TRP A 169 -0.74 1.43 29.12
N SER A 170 -0.26 1.07 30.31
CA SER A 170 -0.19 -0.34 30.71
C SER A 170 -1.59 -0.92 30.90
N VAL A 171 -1.86 -2.06 30.27
CA VAL A 171 -3.09 -2.83 30.48
C VAL A 171 -2.90 -3.72 31.72
N PRO A 172 -3.81 -3.70 32.70
CA PRO A 172 -3.72 -4.56 33.86
C PRO A 172 -3.75 -6.04 33.48
N ALA A 173 -2.86 -6.85 34.08
CA ALA A 173 -2.78 -8.28 33.80
C ALA A 173 -4.12 -9.02 33.92
N ALA A 174 -4.98 -8.63 34.88
CA ALA A 174 -6.31 -9.24 35.03
C ALA A 174 -7.23 -9.03 33.81
N ILE A 175 -7.07 -7.90 33.09
CA ILE A 175 -7.81 -7.64 31.85
C ILE A 175 -7.24 -8.46 30.70
N VAL A 176 -5.92 -8.66 30.66
CA VAL A 176 -5.26 -9.54 29.69
C VAL A 176 -5.71 -10.99 29.88
N ASP A 177 -5.80 -11.46 31.13
CA ASP A 177 -6.33 -12.78 31.46
C ASP A 177 -7.78 -12.94 30.98
N GLU A 178 -8.65 -11.96 31.24
CA GLU A 178 -10.05 -11.96 30.78
C GLU A 178 -10.16 -11.98 29.24
N LEU A 179 -9.31 -11.21 28.55
CA LEU A 179 -9.24 -11.18 27.09
C LEU A 179 -8.79 -12.53 26.52
N ASN A 180 -7.80 -13.18 27.12
CA ASN A 180 -7.32 -14.50 26.74
C ASN A 180 -8.34 -15.61 27.06
N GLU A 181 -9.13 -15.48 28.13
CA GLU A 181 -10.22 -16.41 28.43
C GLU A 181 -11.35 -16.30 27.39
N ALA A 182 -11.73 -15.07 27.01
CA ALA A 182 -12.74 -14.83 25.98
C ALA A 182 -12.35 -15.41 24.61
N ARG A 183 -11.05 -15.50 24.31
CA ARG A 183 -10.51 -16.16 23.11
C ARG A 183 -10.89 -17.64 23.01
N LEU A 184 -10.99 -18.36 24.14
CA LEU A 184 -11.30 -19.80 24.13
C LEU A 184 -12.74 -20.10 23.72
N ASP A 185 -13.63 -19.12 23.85
CA ASP A 185 -15.01 -19.20 23.40
C ASP A 185 -15.15 -18.86 21.90
N ALA A 186 -14.19 -18.14 21.32
CA ALA A 186 -14.15 -17.90 19.89
C ALA A 186 -13.97 -19.23 19.16
N GLN A 187 -14.95 -19.59 18.33
CA GLN A 187 -14.70 -20.63 17.35
C GLN A 187 -13.59 -20.12 16.43
N PRO A 188 -12.67 -20.97 15.96
CA PRO A 188 -11.84 -20.54 14.83
C PRO A 188 -12.81 -20.05 13.77
N SER A 189 -12.57 -18.83 13.25
CA SER A 189 -13.27 -18.31 12.09
C SER A 189 -13.48 -19.47 11.13
N PRO A 190 -14.73 -19.73 10.67
CA PRO A 190 -15.03 -20.88 9.84
C PRO A 190 -13.99 -20.87 8.74
N THR A 191 -13.04 -21.81 8.81
CA THR A 191 -11.92 -21.80 7.87
C THR A 191 -12.59 -21.81 6.53
N LEU A 192 -12.41 -20.72 5.76
CA LEU A 192 -12.95 -20.67 4.41
C LEU A 192 -12.53 -22.00 3.79
N PRO A 193 -13.49 -22.77 3.23
CA PRO A 193 -13.15 -24.05 2.63
C PRO A 193 -11.93 -23.77 1.74
N PRO A 194 -10.82 -24.51 1.94
CA PRO A 194 -9.57 -24.16 1.32
C PRO A 194 -9.83 -23.90 -0.15
N GLU A 195 -9.36 -22.76 -0.65
CA GLU A 195 -9.53 -22.45 -2.06
C GLU A 195 -9.11 -23.69 -2.86
N PRO A 196 -9.93 -24.12 -3.84
CA PRO A 196 -9.58 -25.25 -4.68
C PRO A 196 -8.14 -25.06 -5.16
N ALA A 197 -7.27 -26.05 -4.89
CA ALA A 197 -5.87 -25.96 -5.27
C ALA A 197 -5.77 -25.63 -6.77
N LYS A 198 -5.21 -24.46 -7.08
CA LYS A 198 -5.04 -24.01 -8.46
C LYS A 198 -3.93 -24.82 -9.12
N ASP A 199 -4.03 -25.04 -10.43
CA ASP A 199 -3.01 -25.78 -11.18
C ASP A 199 -1.68 -24.99 -11.19
N PRO A 200 -0.59 -25.51 -10.61
CA PRO A 200 0.68 -24.78 -10.57
C PRO A 200 1.34 -24.64 -11.94
N ASP A 201 0.96 -25.47 -12.93
CA ASP A 201 1.54 -25.44 -14.27
C ASP A 201 0.76 -24.53 -15.24
N ARG A 202 -0.28 -23.84 -14.75
CA ARG A 202 -1.10 -22.96 -15.61
C ARG A 202 -0.34 -21.68 -15.99
N PRO A 203 -0.68 -21.06 -17.14
CA PRO A 203 -0.08 -19.80 -17.54
C PRO A 203 -0.20 -18.75 -16.44
N TYR A 204 0.90 -18.04 -16.18
CA TYR A 204 0.97 -16.98 -15.17
C TYR A 204 0.74 -17.42 -13.72
N ALA A 205 0.84 -18.71 -13.36
CA ALA A 205 0.77 -19.15 -11.96
C ALA A 205 1.75 -18.42 -11.00
N TRP A 206 2.83 -17.86 -11.53
CA TRP A 206 3.81 -17.09 -10.77
C TRP A 206 3.25 -15.78 -10.18
N VAL A 207 2.10 -15.27 -10.68
CA VAL A 207 1.48 -14.04 -10.17
C VAL A 207 0.69 -14.26 -8.88
N ASP A 208 0.47 -15.51 -8.46
CA ASP A 208 -0.24 -15.83 -7.22
C ASP A 208 0.60 -15.64 -5.94
N GLN A 209 1.88 -15.30 -6.07
CA GLN A 209 2.79 -15.16 -4.93
C GLN A 209 2.53 -13.85 -4.15
N ASP A 210 2.77 -13.86 -2.83
CA ASP A 210 2.44 -12.76 -1.88
C ASP A 210 2.93 -11.37 -2.30
N GLN A 211 4.06 -11.27 -3.01
CA GLN A 211 4.57 -9.97 -3.46
C GLN A 211 3.64 -9.23 -4.45
N TYR A 212 2.64 -9.91 -5.02
CA TYR A 212 1.68 -9.37 -5.97
C TYR A 212 0.26 -9.22 -5.39
N SER A 213 0.02 -9.72 -4.17
CA SER A 213 -1.26 -9.52 -3.47
C SER A 213 -1.39 -8.10 -2.92
N SER A 214 -0.29 -7.34 -2.80
CA SER A 214 -0.26 -5.99 -2.24
C SER A 214 -0.70 -4.88 -3.22
N GLY A 215 -1.25 -5.24 -4.38
CA GLY A 215 -1.70 -4.31 -5.42
C GLY A 215 -0.60 -3.87 -6.39
N TYR A 216 -0.88 -3.94 -7.68
CA TYR A 216 -0.01 -3.47 -8.76
C TYR A 216 -0.82 -3.16 -10.00
N GLN A 217 -0.17 -2.58 -11.01
CA GLN A 217 -0.69 -2.51 -12.36
C GLN A 217 0.39 -2.91 -13.37
N VAL A 218 -0.02 -3.71 -14.35
CA VAL A 218 0.75 -4.01 -15.55
C VAL A 218 0.02 -3.44 -16.78
N VAL A 219 0.75 -2.81 -17.69
CA VAL A 219 0.24 -2.34 -18.99
C VAL A 219 1.11 -2.92 -20.10
N VAL A 220 0.49 -3.60 -21.06
CA VAL A 220 1.17 -4.23 -22.19
C VAL A 220 0.81 -3.50 -23.48
N VAL A 221 1.83 -3.02 -24.19
CA VAL A 221 1.66 -2.18 -25.40
C VAL A 221 2.53 -2.71 -26.54
N PRO A 222 1.96 -3.46 -27.50
CA PRO A 222 2.72 -4.01 -28.62
C PRO A 222 3.14 -2.95 -29.64
N GLY A 223 4.28 -3.19 -30.27
CA GLY A 223 4.76 -2.43 -31.43
C GLY A 223 5.23 -1.01 -31.15
N ILE A 224 5.49 -0.67 -29.88
CA ILE A 224 6.13 0.60 -29.49
C ILE A 224 7.41 0.34 -28.71
N ASP A 225 8.34 1.30 -28.76
CA ASP A 225 9.56 1.32 -27.94
C ASP A 225 9.36 2.11 -26.62
N ALA A 226 10.33 2.05 -25.71
CA ALA A 226 10.26 2.75 -24.44
C ALA A 226 10.15 4.27 -24.62
N ALA A 227 10.79 4.86 -25.64
CA ALA A 227 10.73 6.30 -25.87
C ALA A 227 9.33 6.77 -26.28
N GLN A 228 8.63 5.98 -27.09
CA GLN A 228 7.24 6.20 -27.47
C GLN A 228 6.30 6.02 -26.28
N ALA A 229 6.51 4.99 -25.46
CA ALA A 229 5.74 4.79 -24.23
C ALA A 229 5.88 5.98 -23.28
N LEU A 230 7.12 6.41 -23.00
CA LEU A 230 7.43 7.55 -22.15
C LEU A 230 6.82 8.86 -22.67
N LYS A 231 6.80 9.06 -23.99
CA LYS A 231 6.13 10.21 -24.61
C LYS A 231 4.61 10.19 -24.38
N ALA A 232 3.99 9.02 -24.38
CA ALA A 232 2.56 8.88 -24.11
C ALA A 232 2.22 9.04 -22.62
N LEU A 233 3.15 8.68 -21.73
CA LEU A 233 3.02 8.83 -20.28
C LEU A 233 3.32 10.24 -19.76
N ALA A 234 3.84 11.13 -20.61
CA ALA A 234 4.28 12.47 -20.23
C ALA A 234 3.16 13.32 -19.57
N PRO A 235 3.50 14.22 -18.63
CA PRO A 235 4.86 14.58 -18.24
C PRO A 235 5.53 13.58 -17.28
N ILE A 236 6.83 13.38 -17.49
CA ILE A 236 7.69 12.53 -16.65
C ILE A 236 8.48 13.45 -15.74
N ARG A 237 8.36 13.24 -14.43
CA ARG A 237 9.01 14.08 -13.42
C ARG A 237 10.52 13.86 -13.39
N ARG A 238 10.93 12.60 -13.24
CA ARG A 238 12.34 12.17 -13.13
C ARG A 238 12.49 10.65 -13.27
N LYS A 239 13.73 10.20 -13.48
CA LYS A 239 14.11 8.80 -13.22
C LYS A 239 13.97 8.51 -11.74
N ALA A 240 13.62 7.27 -11.40
CA ALA A 240 13.52 6.79 -10.03
C ALA A 240 14.22 5.44 -9.87
N SER A 241 14.46 5.07 -8.61
CA SER A 241 14.76 3.68 -8.28
C SER A 241 13.53 2.83 -8.57
N ARG A 242 13.77 1.56 -8.94
CA ARG A 242 12.73 0.54 -9.09
C ARG A 242 11.94 0.30 -7.80
N ASP A 243 12.59 0.49 -6.65
CA ASP A 243 11.97 0.28 -5.32
C ASP A 243 11.05 1.44 -4.90
N ASN A 244 10.96 2.49 -5.71
CA ASN A 244 10.01 3.55 -5.45
C ASN A 244 8.59 3.07 -5.82
N PHE A 245 7.70 3.05 -4.84
CA PHE A 245 6.31 2.59 -4.98
C PHE A 245 5.57 3.22 -6.17
N TRP A 246 5.79 4.52 -6.43
CA TRP A 246 5.13 5.28 -7.50
C TRP A 246 5.86 5.23 -8.84
N ALA A 247 6.99 4.51 -8.93
CA ALA A 247 7.71 4.43 -10.17
C ALA A 247 7.00 3.49 -11.15
N VAL A 248 7.03 3.89 -12.42
CA VAL A 248 6.66 3.04 -13.56
C VAL A 248 7.94 2.45 -14.12
N VAL A 249 8.10 1.15 -13.93
CA VAL A 249 9.15 0.34 -14.54
C VAL A 249 8.80 0.10 -16.00
N VAL A 250 9.76 0.32 -16.91
CA VAL A 250 9.57 0.20 -18.36
C VAL A 250 10.43 -0.95 -18.87
N ALA A 251 9.81 -2.10 -19.13
CA ALA A 251 10.46 -3.27 -19.67
C ALA A 251 10.20 -3.39 -21.18
N GLU A 252 11.24 -3.23 -21.99
CA GLU A 252 11.15 -3.25 -23.46
C GLU A 252 11.69 -4.57 -24.04
N ARG A 253 11.02 -5.07 -25.07
CA ARG A 253 11.50 -6.13 -25.99
C ARG A 253 11.10 -5.81 -27.43
N GLU A 254 11.55 -6.63 -28.38
CA GLU A 254 11.29 -6.44 -29.81
C GLU A 254 9.79 -6.34 -30.13
N GLU A 255 8.95 -7.06 -29.38
CA GLU A 255 7.51 -7.11 -29.58
C GLU A 255 6.76 -5.88 -29.03
N GLY A 256 7.35 -5.13 -28.10
CA GLY A 256 6.73 -3.96 -27.48
C GLY A 256 7.24 -3.65 -26.07
N VAL A 257 6.43 -2.90 -25.33
CA VAL A 257 6.73 -2.44 -23.97
C VAL A 257 5.74 -3.00 -22.96
N VAL A 258 6.25 -3.38 -21.80
CA VAL A 258 5.50 -3.67 -20.58
C VAL A 258 5.82 -2.58 -19.56
N LEU A 259 4.78 -1.98 -19.01
CA LEU A 259 4.86 -1.04 -17.90
C LEU A 259 4.41 -1.76 -16.64
N PHE A 260 5.13 -1.58 -15.53
CA PHE A 260 4.77 -2.15 -14.24
C PHE A 260 4.93 -1.12 -13.14
N THR A 261 3.97 -1.03 -12.23
CA THR A 261 3.99 -0.11 -11.09
C THR A 261 3.19 -0.67 -9.92
N TYR A 262 3.54 -0.31 -8.69
CA TYR A 262 2.72 -0.56 -7.51
C TYR A 262 1.68 0.55 -7.27
N GLY A 263 1.77 1.66 -8.03
CA GLY A 263 0.70 2.64 -8.15
C GLY A 263 -0.30 2.30 -9.26
N LEU A 264 -1.00 3.34 -9.75
CA LEU A 264 -1.91 3.23 -10.89
C LEU A 264 -1.56 4.25 -11.97
N ILE A 265 -1.45 3.78 -13.21
CA ILE A 265 -1.39 4.62 -14.40
C ILE A 265 -2.84 4.99 -14.78
N PRO A 266 -3.18 6.29 -14.85
CA PRO A 266 -4.53 6.71 -15.20
C PRO A 266 -5.02 6.19 -16.55
N ASP A 267 -6.31 5.89 -16.66
CA ASP A 267 -6.98 5.38 -17.87
C ASP A 267 -6.69 6.26 -19.11
N GLU A 268 -6.60 7.58 -18.95
CA GLU A 268 -6.29 8.50 -20.06
C GLU A 268 -4.90 8.26 -20.64
N ARG A 269 -3.94 7.82 -19.81
CA ARG A 269 -2.58 7.49 -20.25
C ARG A 269 -2.53 6.11 -20.91
N VAL A 270 -3.30 5.13 -20.41
CA VAL A 270 -3.48 3.85 -21.10
C VAL A 270 -4.14 4.05 -22.47
N GLN A 271 -5.15 4.91 -22.56
CA GLN A 271 -5.71 5.32 -23.84
C GLN A 271 -4.67 6.01 -24.72
N ALA A 272 -3.85 6.92 -24.19
CA ALA A 272 -2.78 7.57 -24.95
C ALA A 272 -1.77 6.57 -25.53
N LEU A 273 -1.39 5.55 -24.76
CA LEU A 273 -0.52 4.45 -25.20
C LEU A 273 -1.14 3.66 -26.37
N SER A 274 -2.46 3.46 -26.36
CA SER A 274 -3.16 2.74 -27.43
C SER A 274 -3.34 3.50 -28.75
N ARG A 275 -2.92 4.78 -28.86
CA ARG A 275 -3.22 5.63 -30.05
C ARG A 275 -2.71 5.07 -31.38
N GLY A 276 -1.71 4.19 -31.35
CA GLY A 276 -1.15 3.54 -32.54
C GLY A 276 -1.53 2.07 -32.70
N GLY A 277 -2.44 1.55 -31.87
CA GLY A 277 -2.79 0.13 -31.87
C GLY A 277 -3.64 -0.26 -30.66
N ILE A 278 -3.09 -1.11 -29.79
CA ILE A 278 -3.76 -1.59 -28.58
C ILE A 278 -2.89 -1.31 -27.36
N ALA A 279 -3.52 -0.99 -26.23
CA ALA A 279 -2.92 -1.11 -24.92
C ALA A 279 -3.90 -1.90 -24.05
N ALA A 280 -3.40 -2.86 -23.30
CA ALA A 280 -4.20 -3.64 -22.38
C ALA A 280 -3.53 -3.61 -21.01
N SER A 281 -4.29 -3.35 -19.96
CA SER A 281 -3.79 -3.32 -18.60
C SER A 281 -4.63 -4.18 -17.68
N TYR A 282 -3.95 -4.68 -16.66
CA TYR A 282 -4.53 -5.32 -15.51
C TYR A 282 -3.93 -4.67 -14.27
N GLY A 283 -4.76 -4.30 -13.29
CA GLY A 283 -4.28 -3.92 -11.98
C GLY A 283 -5.18 -4.45 -10.88
N ASN A 284 -4.63 -4.54 -9.68
CA ASN A 284 -5.33 -4.90 -8.45
C ASN A 284 -4.96 -3.95 -7.33
N THR A 285 -5.77 -3.93 -6.27
CA THR A 285 -5.48 -3.23 -5.02
C THR A 285 -5.39 -4.19 -3.84
N VAL A 286 -4.86 -3.72 -2.72
CA VAL A 286 -4.88 -4.46 -1.43
C VAL A 286 -6.29 -4.82 -0.96
N ASN A 287 -7.31 -4.09 -1.43
CA ASN A 287 -8.71 -4.33 -1.07
C ASN A 287 -9.38 -5.37 -1.98
N GLY A 288 -8.65 -5.93 -2.96
CA GLY A 288 -9.20 -6.87 -3.94
C GLY A 288 -10.02 -6.20 -5.05
N ASP A 289 -9.87 -4.89 -5.26
CA ASP A 289 -10.42 -4.23 -6.44
C ASP A 289 -9.53 -4.56 -7.65
N ASP A 290 -10.09 -5.27 -8.62
CA ASP A 290 -9.39 -5.67 -9.83
C ASP A 290 -9.85 -4.81 -11.02
N HIS A 291 -8.95 -4.54 -11.96
CA HIS A 291 -9.30 -3.72 -13.12
C HIS A 291 -8.58 -4.18 -14.37
N VAL A 292 -9.37 -4.70 -15.32
CA VAL A 292 -8.94 -4.91 -16.69
C VAL A 292 -9.43 -3.75 -17.55
N LEU A 293 -8.48 -3.07 -18.20
CA LEU A 293 -8.76 -2.01 -19.17
C LEU A 293 -8.12 -2.35 -20.50
N VAL A 294 -8.91 -2.27 -21.57
CA VAL A 294 -8.42 -2.46 -22.95
C VAL A 294 -8.78 -1.23 -23.76
N ALA A 295 -7.77 -0.59 -24.32
CA ALA A 295 -7.92 0.53 -25.22
C ALA A 295 -7.39 0.19 -26.61
N ARG A 296 -8.12 0.61 -27.65
CA ARG A 296 -7.71 0.50 -29.06
C ARG A 296 -7.83 1.85 -29.74
N ASP A 297 -6.78 2.27 -30.45
CA ASP A 297 -6.72 3.52 -31.19
C ASP A 297 -7.14 4.75 -30.36
N GLY A 298 -6.74 4.78 -29.09
CA GLY A 298 -7.06 5.88 -28.17
C GLY A 298 -8.45 5.82 -27.54
N LYS A 299 -9.16 4.68 -27.60
CA LYS A 299 -10.52 4.52 -27.06
C LYS A 299 -10.63 3.26 -26.21
N VAL A 300 -11.26 3.38 -25.04
CA VAL A 300 -11.62 2.23 -24.22
C VAL A 300 -12.63 1.35 -24.97
N VAL A 301 -12.32 0.07 -25.14
CA VAL A 301 -13.19 -0.93 -25.77
C VAL A 301 -13.67 -2.01 -24.78
N ARG A 302 -13.01 -2.12 -23.63
CA ARG A 302 -13.39 -2.98 -22.50
C ARG A 302 -12.83 -2.36 -21.21
N SER A 303 -13.63 -2.31 -20.15
CA SER A 303 -13.20 -1.85 -18.81
C SER A 303 -14.08 -2.52 -17.76
N PHE A 304 -13.51 -3.38 -16.92
CA PHE A 304 -14.27 -4.14 -15.93
C PHE A 304 -13.41 -4.62 -14.77
N ASP A 305 -14.09 -4.94 -13.68
CA ASP A 305 -13.58 -5.68 -12.54
C ASP A 305 -13.98 -7.15 -12.67
N PRO A 306 -13.03 -8.06 -12.91
CA PRO A 306 -13.31 -9.49 -12.99
C PRO A 306 -13.71 -10.11 -11.64
N PHE A 307 -13.18 -9.60 -10.51
CA PHE A 307 -13.47 -10.12 -9.18
C PHE A 307 -14.88 -9.72 -8.70
N LEU A 308 -15.28 -8.47 -8.96
CA LEU A 308 -16.59 -7.94 -8.57
C LEU A 308 -17.70 -8.14 -9.63
N ASP A 309 -17.40 -8.75 -10.77
CA ASP A 309 -18.28 -8.83 -11.96
C ASP A 309 -18.89 -7.46 -12.33
N PHE A 310 -18.06 -6.41 -12.30
CA PHE A 310 -18.50 -5.03 -12.50
C PHE A 310 -17.96 -4.41 -13.80
N ASP A 311 -18.83 -3.95 -14.69
CA ASP A 311 -18.43 -3.33 -15.97
C ASP A 311 -18.44 -1.80 -15.89
N TYR A 312 -17.26 -1.22 -15.64
CA TYR A 312 -17.04 0.23 -15.55
C TYR A 312 -17.46 1.01 -16.80
N ALA A 313 -17.33 0.40 -17.99
CA ALA A 313 -17.63 1.07 -19.27
C ALA A 313 -18.92 0.59 -19.96
N LYS A 314 -19.65 -0.37 -19.37
CA LYS A 314 -20.84 -1.02 -19.96
C LYS A 314 -20.56 -1.55 -21.37
N THR A 315 -19.41 -2.19 -21.51
CA THR A 315 -18.88 -2.73 -22.75
C THR A 315 -19.36 -4.16 -22.98
N LYS A 316 -19.05 -4.75 -24.14
CA LYS A 316 -19.34 -6.17 -24.39
C LYS A 316 -18.07 -6.98 -24.11
N PRO A 317 -18.19 -8.19 -23.54
CA PRO A 317 -17.07 -9.11 -23.44
C PRO A 317 -16.40 -9.33 -24.79
N LEU A 318 -15.08 -9.30 -24.80
CA LEU A 318 -14.23 -9.55 -25.94
C LEU A 318 -14.19 -11.06 -26.24
N PRO A 319 -14.03 -11.48 -27.52
CA PRO A 319 -13.84 -12.89 -27.85
C PRO A 319 -12.68 -13.56 -27.11
N GLU A 320 -11.64 -12.79 -26.79
CA GLU A 320 -10.43 -13.23 -26.09
C GLU A 320 -10.69 -13.63 -24.62
N GLU A 321 -11.77 -13.14 -24.00
CA GLU A 321 -12.21 -13.50 -22.64
C GLU A 321 -12.74 -14.94 -22.56
N LYS A 322 -13.12 -15.53 -23.70
CA LYS A 322 -13.78 -16.84 -23.73
C LYS A 322 -12.89 -17.94 -23.12
N GLY A 323 -13.44 -18.62 -22.12
CA GLY A 323 -12.81 -19.79 -21.47
C GLY A 323 -11.70 -19.42 -20.48
N LEU A 324 -11.62 -18.16 -20.07
CA LEU A 324 -10.83 -17.74 -18.92
C LEU A 324 -11.70 -17.86 -17.66
N ASP A 325 -11.09 -18.24 -16.54
CA ASP A 325 -11.72 -18.28 -15.23
C ASP A 325 -11.48 -16.94 -14.52
N LEU A 326 -12.21 -15.91 -14.96
CA LEU A 326 -12.12 -14.56 -14.40
C LEU A 326 -12.85 -14.42 -13.05
N GLU A 327 -13.52 -15.46 -12.57
CA GLU A 327 -14.27 -15.45 -11.31
C GLU A 327 -13.44 -16.05 -10.16
N ASN A 328 -12.72 -17.15 -10.39
CA ASN A 328 -12.00 -17.88 -9.33
C ASN A 328 -10.47 -17.86 -9.49
N ASP A 329 -9.97 -17.49 -10.68
CA ASP A 329 -8.55 -17.43 -11.00
C ASP A 329 -8.17 -16.09 -11.63
N THR A 330 -8.75 -15.04 -11.07
CA THR A 330 -8.80 -13.70 -11.64
C THR A 330 -7.46 -13.17 -12.10
N TRP A 331 -6.41 -13.35 -11.29
CA TRP A 331 -5.08 -12.83 -11.57
C TRP A 331 -4.46 -13.49 -12.79
N ALA A 332 -4.23 -14.81 -12.74
CA ALA A 332 -3.64 -15.56 -13.86
C ALA A 332 -4.50 -15.48 -15.13
N ALA A 333 -5.83 -15.49 -14.98
CA ALA A 333 -6.77 -15.30 -16.09
C ALA A 333 -6.64 -13.92 -16.75
N SER A 334 -6.49 -12.85 -15.96
CA SER A 334 -6.34 -11.49 -16.47
C SER A 334 -5.02 -11.30 -17.21
N TRP A 335 -3.90 -11.82 -16.69
CA TRP A 335 -2.63 -11.84 -17.42
C TRP A 335 -2.72 -12.63 -18.73
N THR A 336 -3.39 -13.79 -18.70
CA THR A 336 -3.66 -14.59 -19.90
C THR A 336 -4.50 -13.79 -20.92
N LEU A 337 -5.46 -12.99 -20.47
CA LEU A 337 -6.24 -12.11 -21.33
C LEU A 337 -5.35 -11.05 -21.99
N LEU A 338 -4.46 -10.40 -21.23
CA LEU A 338 -3.50 -9.43 -21.77
C LEU A 338 -2.65 -10.04 -22.88
N GLU A 339 -2.11 -11.25 -22.67
CA GLU A 339 -1.35 -11.97 -23.68
C GLU A 339 -2.20 -12.29 -24.92
N ARG A 340 -3.43 -12.78 -24.75
CA ARG A 340 -4.32 -13.07 -25.87
C ARG A 340 -4.59 -11.83 -26.73
N LEU A 341 -4.74 -10.66 -26.10
CA LEU A 341 -5.02 -9.40 -26.77
C LEU A 341 -3.79 -8.80 -27.47
N THR A 342 -2.63 -8.85 -26.81
CA THR A 342 -1.41 -8.15 -27.25
C THR A 342 -0.43 -9.03 -28.00
N LYS A 343 -0.57 -10.36 -27.88
CA LYS A 343 0.37 -11.38 -28.38
C LYS A 343 1.76 -11.30 -27.75
N ILE A 344 1.88 -10.63 -26.60
CA ILE A 344 3.11 -10.55 -25.82
C ILE A 344 2.99 -11.47 -24.61
N HIS A 345 3.90 -12.44 -24.51
CA HIS A 345 4.01 -13.30 -23.33
C HIS A 345 4.97 -12.66 -22.33
N VAL A 346 4.47 -12.33 -21.14
CA VAL A 346 5.27 -11.71 -20.09
C VAL A 346 5.74 -12.77 -19.10
N THR A 347 7.05 -12.94 -18.96
CA THR A 347 7.61 -13.88 -17.97
C THR A 347 8.07 -13.15 -16.72
N GLU A 348 8.05 -13.85 -15.58
CA GLU A 348 8.63 -13.35 -14.33
C GLU A 348 10.10 -12.95 -14.53
N GLU A 349 10.89 -13.79 -15.21
CA GLU A 349 12.30 -13.49 -15.53
C GLU A 349 12.44 -12.21 -16.35
N TRP A 350 11.55 -11.96 -17.32
CA TRP A 350 11.61 -10.73 -18.10
C TRP A 350 11.36 -9.53 -17.20
N LEU A 351 10.28 -9.56 -16.42
CA LEU A 351 9.85 -8.38 -15.67
C LEU A 351 10.75 -8.12 -14.45
N PHE A 352 11.25 -9.17 -13.80
CA PHE A 352 11.98 -9.07 -12.54
C PHE A 352 13.44 -9.49 -12.60
N GLY A 353 13.81 -10.41 -13.49
CA GLY A 353 15.17 -10.94 -13.60
C GLY A 353 16.19 -10.01 -14.26
N ALA A 354 15.74 -8.95 -14.92
CA ALA A 354 16.61 -7.93 -15.54
C ALA A 354 16.41 -6.55 -14.90
N GLU A 355 17.44 -5.70 -14.96
CA GLU A 355 17.31 -4.28 -14.62
C GLU A 355 16.55 -3.54 -15.72
N HIS A 356 15.52 -2.80 -15.31
CA HIS A 356 14.70 -1.96 -16.20
C HIS A 356 14.71 -0.52 -15.70
N PRO A 357 14.69 0.47 -16.60
CA PRO A 357 14.57 1.86 -16.19
C PRO A 357 13.20 2.13 -15.56
N ALA A 358 13.17 2.97 -14.52
CA ALA A 358 11.96 3.35 -13.82
C ALA A 358 11.80 4.88 -13.75
N TYR A 359 10.56 5.35 -13.80
CA TYR A 359 10.24 6.78 -13.93
C TYR A 359 9.08 7.17 -13.02
N LEU A 360 9.17 8.35 -12.40
CA LEU A 360 8.01 8.97 -11.75
C LEU A 360 7.22 9.77 -12.77
N LEU A 361 5.92 9.52 -12.78
CA LEU A 361 4.95 10.34 -13.47
C LEU A 361 4.67 11.60 -12.64
N ASP A 362 4.39 12.73 -13.29
CA ASP A 362 3.71 13.84 -12.60
C ASP A 362 2.23 13.46 -12.42
N ASP A 363 1.59 13.94 -11.36
CA ASP A 363 0.15 13.71 -11.10
C ASP A 363 -0.75 14.36 -12.15
#